data_AF-A0A9W9YV53-F1
#
_entry.id   AF-A0A9W9YV53-F1
#
_cell.length_a   1.000
_cell.length_b   1.000
_cell.length_c   1.000
_cell.angle_alpha   90.00
_cell.angle_beta   90.00
_cell.angle_gamma   90.00
#
_symmetry.space_group_name_H-M   'P 1'
#
loop_
_entity.id
_entity.type
_entity.pdbx_description
1 polymer ?
#
loop_
_entity_poly.entity_id
_entity_poly.type
_entity_poly.pdbx_seq_one_letter_code
_entity_poly.pdbx_strand_id
1 'polypeptide(L)'
;MGAAWYYFSGLMIALSIACTVAESMPPPCEEKYLCQSHTCGRSDLNFSAIRPGNSHSCKELNDYLSEKEFLYFVLEGICVTVFTFEYIIRLITAPERWQYVKEFMSVIDLLSILPFYAGLILKYALHTSVDSLSALVLLRVLRVFRVLKFTRHSSRLRSLLFAIKRSASELGFIVFSFSLGVVLFSSVLFYAEKESYHKPNSTNLFDSIPSSMWYSVVTMTTTGYGDLVPHTVIGKLVGSVGCIVGVLMIALPVPIIQKKANLQLGLLDEVDEAMGAEI
;
A
#
# COMPACT_ATOMS: atom_id res chain seq x y z
N MET A 1 -1.08 31.65 -14.36
CA MET A 1 -1.83 30.39 -14.60
C MET A 1 -1.27 29.18 -13.86
N GLY A 2 0.03 29.11 -13.54
CA GLY A 2 0.63 27.92 -12.90
C GLY A 2 0.09 27.54 -11.51
N ALA A 3 -0.09 28.50 -10.59
CA ALA A 3 -0.55 28.20 -9.23
C ALA A 3 -2.01 27.69 -9.18
N ALA A 4 -2.91 28.30 -9.96
CA ALA A 4 -4.30 27.85 -10.04
C ALA A 4 -4.41 26.42 -10.62
N TRP A 5 -3.63 26.12 -11.67
CA TRP A 5 -3.56 24.77 -12.24
C TRP A 5 -2.98 23.75 -11.25
N TYR A 6 -2.00 24.17 -10.45
CA TYR A 6 -1.41 23.32 -9.41
C TYR A 6 -2.41 22.92 -8.32
N TYR A 7 -3.20 23.88 -7.81
CA TYR A 7 -4.26 23.59 -6.84
C TYR A 7 -5.38 22.74 -7.45
N PHE A 8 -5.75 23.02 -8.71
CA PHE A 8 -6.73 22.23 -9.43
C PHE A 8 -6.29 20.77 -9.62
N SER A 9 -5.06 20.54 -10.09
CA SER A 9 -4.53 19.18 -10.25
C SER A 9 -4.44 18.45 -8.90
N GLY A 10 -4.02 19.14 -7.84
CA GLY A 10 -4.04 18.58 -6.47
C GLY A 10 -5.44 18.16 -6.00
N LEU A 11 -6.47 18.99 -6.26
CA LEU A 11 -7.87 18.68 -5.94
C LEU A 11 -8.37 17.46 -6.73
N MET A 12 -8.04 17.37 -8.02
CA MET A 12 -8.43 16.24 -8.87
C MET A 12 -7.77 14.93 -8.40
N ILE A 13 -6.53 14.97 -7.91
CA ILE A 13 -5.87 13.80 -7.31
C ILE A 13 -6.59 13.39 -6.03
N ALA A 14 -6.89 14.34 -5.14
CA ALA A 14 -7.65 14.06 -3.92
C ALA A 14 -9.02 13.43 -4.22
N LEU A 15 -9.75 13.97 -5.19
CA LEU A 15 -11.05 13.47 -5.63
C LEU A 15 -10.94 12.06 -6.22
N SER A 16 -9.92 11.80 -7.05
CA SER A 16 -9.68 10.47 -7.63
C SER A 16 -9.40 9.42 -6.54
N ILE A 17 -8.64 9.77 -5.51
CA ILE A 17 -8.35 8.89 -4.36
C ILE A 17 -9.62 8.66 -3.54
N ALA A 18 -10.37 9.72 -3.22
CA ALA A 18 -11.63 9.61 -2.51
C ALA A 18 -12.62 8.69 -3.25
N CYS A 19 -12.71 8.82 -4.59
CA CYS A 19 -13.51 7.92 -5.41
C CYS A 19 -13.05 6.46 -5.30
N THR A 20 -11.74 6.20 -5.29
CA THR A 20 -11.19 4.84 -5.15
C THR A 20 -11.57 4.21 -3.82
N VAL A 21 -11.45 4.99 -2.74
CA VAL A 21 -11.79 4.52 -1.40
C VAL A 21 -13.29 4.27 -1.31
N ALA A 22 -14.12 5.17 -1.85
CA ALA A 22 -15.57 5.03 -1.83
C ALA A 22 -16.08 3.88 -2.74
N GLU A 23 -15.42 3.60 -3.86
CA GLU A 23 -15.66 2.43 -4.71
C GLU A 23 -15.46 1.13 -3.89
N SER A 24 -14.40 1.07 -3.07
CA SER A 24 -14.06 -0.09 -2.23
C SER A 24 -14.99 -0.32 -1.03
N MET A 25 -15.81 0.65 -0.64
CA MET A 25 -16.73 0.49 0.48
C MET A 25 -17.87 -0.47 0.14
N PRO A 26 -18.23 -1.42 1.03
CA PRO A 26 -19.39 -2.27 0.83
C PRO A 26 -20.68 -1.45 0.82
N PRO A 27 -21.77 -1.95 0.21
CA PRO A 27 -23.07 -1.29 0.29
C PRO A 27 -23.55 -1.21 1.75
N PRO A 28 -24.38 -0.20 2.09
CA PRO A 28 -24.87 -0.01 3.45
C PRO A 28 -25.72 -1.21 3.92
N CYS A 29 -25.60 -1.55 5.20
CA CYS A 29 -26.31 -2.67 5.82
C CYS A 29 -27.74 -2.30 6.23
N GLU A 30 -28.56 -1.88 5.27
CA GLU A 30 -29.99 -1.61 5.45
C GLU A 30 -30.84 -2.82 5.00
N GLU A 31 -32.05 -2.98 5.55
CA GLU A 31 -32.90 -4.15 5.27
C GLU A 31 -33.24 -4.33 3.77
N LYS A 32 -33.41 -3.22 3.04
CA LYS A 32 -33.65 -3.24 1.59
C LYS A 32 -32.47 -3.76 0.75
N TYR A 33 -31.27 -3.81 1.31
CA TYR A 33 -30.04 -4.26 0.63
C TYR A 33 -29.54 -5.64 1.13
N LEU A 34 -30.32 -6.35 1.95
CA LEU A 34 -29.99 -7.70 2.39
C LEU A 34 -30.36 -8.71 1.29
N CYS A 35 -29.35 -9.44 0.81
CA CYS A 35 -29.49 -10.50 -0.18
C CYS A 35 -28.55 -11.66 0.16
N GLN A 36 -28.72 -12.82 -0.47
CA GLN A 36 -27.86 -14.00 -0.23
C GLN A 36 -26.37 -13.71 -0.45
N SER A 37 -26.04 -12.80 -1.38
CA SER A 37 -24.68 -12.33 -1.69
C SER A 37 -24.17 -11.23 -0.74
N HIS A 38 -25.03 -10.66 0.11
CA HIS A 38 -24.70 -9.55 0.99
C HIS A 38 -25.50 -9.62 2.30
N THR A 39 -24.96 -10.33 3.29
CA THR A 39 -25.63 -10.63 4.57
C THR A 39 -25.16 -9.75 5.72
N CYS A 40 -24.18 -8.86 5.51
CA CYS A 40 -23.66 -7.94 6.53
C CYS A 40 -23.28 -8.60 7.87
N GLY A 41 -22.74 -9.82 7.82
CA GLY A 41 -22.31 -10.55 9.02
C GLY A 41 -23.45 -11.10 9.90
N ARG A 42 -24.73 -11.00 9.47
CA ARG A 42 -25.85 -11.67 10.14
C ARG A 42 -25.86 -13.16 9.77
N SER A 43 -25.30 -13.99 10.66
CA SER A 43 -25.34 -15.45 10.60
C SER A 43 -26.72 -16.05 10.89
N ASP A 44 -27.60 -15.27 11.53
CA ASP A 44 -28.90 -15.72 12.04
C ASP A 44 -30.03 -15.60 10.99
N LEU A 45 -29.71 -15.09 9.80
CA LEU A 45 -30.63 -15.03 8.68
C LEU A 45 -30.88 -16.46 8.20
N ASN A 46 -32.03 -17.01 8.57
CA ASN A 46 -32.49 -18.30 8.09
C ASN A 46 -32.45 -18.27 6.55
N PHE A 47 -31.53 -19.01 5.94
CA PHE A 47 -31.30 -19.03 4.49
C PHE A 47 -32.55 -19.46 3.70
N SER A 48 -33.51 -20.10 4.40
CA SER A 48 -34.84 -20.45 3.89
C SER A 48 -35.87 -19.29 3.92
N ALA A 49 -35.60 -18.19 4.64
CA ALA A 49 -36.36 -16.93 4.59
C ALA A 49 -35.89 -16.01 3.43
N ILE A 50 -34.69 -16.23 2.90
CA ILE A 50 -34.27 -15.75 1.58
C ILE A 50 -34.83 -16.71 0.53
N ARG A 51 -36.16 -16.78 0.42
CA ARG A 51 -36.82 -17.54 -0.66
C ARG A 51 -36.42 -16.93 -2.02
N PRO A 52 -36.53 -17.68 -3.13
CA PRO A 52 -36.40 -17.19 -4.51
C PRO A 52 -37.54 -16.21 -4.91
N GLY A 53 -37.92 -15.31 -4.00
CA GLY A 53 -39.06 -14.41 -4.05
C GLY A 53 -38.83 -13.07 -3.32
N ASN A 54 -37.72 -12.84 -2.61
CA ASN A 54 -37.32 -11.47 -2.27
C ASN A 54 -36.50 -10.83 -3.42
N SER A 55 -37.06 -10.96 -4.63
CA SER A 55 -36.46 -10.41 -5.86
C SER A 55 -36.32 -8.89 -5.76
N HIS A 56 -37.15 -8.22 -4.96
CA HIS A 56 -37.12 -6.77 -4.81
C HIS A 56 -35.85 -6.29 -4.13
N SER A 57 -35.47 -6.80 -2.96
CA SER A 57 -34.24 -6.37 -2.25
C SER A 57 -32.96 -6.72 -3.02
N CYS A 58 -32.90 -7.91 -3.65
CA CYS A 58 -31.76 -8.28 -4.49
C CYS A 58 -31.71 -7.45 -5.80
N LYS A 59 -32.86 -7.05 -6.34
CA LYS A 59 -32.94 -6.14 -7.49
C LYS A 59 -32.52 -4.72 -7.08
N GLU A 60 -32.98 -4.20 -5.95
CA GLU A 60 -32.57 -2.90 -5.42
C GLU A 60 -31.06 -2.86 -5.12
N LEU A 61 -30.50 -3.95 -4.59
CA LEU A 61 -29.05 -4.08 -4.41
C LEU A 61 -28.31 -4.06 -5.75
N ASN A 62 -28.76 -4.82 -6.75
CA ASN A 62 -28.15 -4.84 -8.08
C ASN A 62 -28.29 -3.49 -8.80
N ASP A 63 -29.44 -2.84 -8.70
CA ASP A 63 -29.70 -1.51 -9.27
C ASP A 63 -28.77 -0.47 -8.61
N TYR A 64 -28.64 -0.51 -7.28
CA TYR A 64 -27.69 0.33 -6.52
C TYR A 64 -26.24 0.08 -6.94
N LEU A 65 -25.82 -1.20 -7.05
CA LEU A 65 -24.46 -1.55 -7.47
C LEU A 65 -24.17 -1.10 -8.91
N SER A 66 -25.12 -1.28 -9.83
CA SER A 66 -25.01 -0.84 -11.23
C SER A 66 -24.89 0.68 -11.35
N GLU A 67 -25.73 1.44 -10.63
CA GLU A 67 -25.66 2.89 -10.58
C GLU A 67 -24.33 3.37 -9.96
N LYS A 68 -23.92 2.72 -8.86
CA LYS A 68 -22.63 2.96 -8.20
C LYS A 68 -21.46 2.74 -9.16
N GLU A 69 -21.42 1.60 -9.85
CA GLU A 69 -20.38 1.28 -10.84
C GLU A 69 -20.33 2.30 -11.97
N PHE A 70 -21.49 2.70 -12.51
CA PHE A 70 -21.56 3.70 -13.57
C PHE A 70 -21.06 5.08 -13.11
N LEU A 71 -21.50 5.53 -11.92
CA LEU A 71 -21.09 6.82 -11.35
C LEU A 71 -19.56 6.88 -11.16
N TYR A 72 -18.96 5.86 -10.55
CA TYR A 72 -17.52 5.82 -10.34
C TYR A 72 -16.74 5.68 -11.65
N PHE A 73 -17.26 4.93 -12.62
CA PHE A 73 -16.65 4.86 -13.94
C PHE A 73 -16.58 6.23 -14.63
N VAL A 74 -17.67 7.02 -14.55
CA VAL A 74 -17.71 8.39 -15.11
C VAL A 74 -16.76 9.32 -14.36
N LEU A 75 -16.80 9.33 -13.03
CA LEU A 75 -15.93 10.17 -12.20
C LEU A 75 -14.44 9.85 -12.40
N GLU A 76 -14.09 8.55 -12.42
CA GLU A 76 -12.72 8.11 -12.70
C GLU A 76 -12.30 8.50 -14.12
N GLY A 77 -13.18 8.33 -15.10
CA GLY A 77 -12.93 8.75 -16.49
C GLY A 77 -12.62 10.23 -16.63
N ILE A 78 -13.36 11.11 -15.92
CA ILE A 78 -13.07 12.56 -15.90
C ILE A 78 -11.69 12.83 -15.30
N CYS A 79 -11.37 12.23 -14.14
CA CYS A 79 -10.07 12.42 -13.49
C CYS A 79 -8.91 11.95 -14.39
N VAL A 80 -9.04 10.75 -14.96
CA VAL A 80 -8.02 10.16 -15.83
C VAL A 80 -7.84 11.00 -17.09
N THR A 81 -8.92 11.51 -17.68
CA THR A 81 -8.83 12.39 -18.87
C THR A 81 -8.00 13.64 -18.57
N VAL A 82 -8.23 14.29 -17.42
CA VAL A 82 -7.43 15.45 -16.98
C VAL A 82 -5.96 15.05 -16.78
N PHE A 83 -5.69 13.89 -16.16
CA PHE A 83 -4.32 13.42 -15.94
C PHE A 83 -3.60 13.04 -17.21
N THR A 84 -4.29 12.41 -18.17
CA THR A 84 -3.75 12.09 -19.49
C THR A 84 -3.41 13.38 -20.24
N PHE A 85 -4.29 14.38 -20.19
CA PHE A 85 -4.02 15.68 -20.80
C PHE A 85 -2.80 16.38 -20.18
N GLU A 86 -2.71 16.38 -18.85
CA GLU A 86 -1.54 16.91 -18.12
C GLU A 86 -0.25 16.19 -18.51
N TYR A 87 -0.29 14.85 -18.65
CA TYR A 87 0.86 14.04 -19.06
C TYR A 87 1.27 14.33 -20.52
N ILE A 88 0.30 14.39 -21.45
CA ILE A 88 0.55 14.65 -22.88
C ILE A 88 1.16 16.04 -23.07
N ILE A 89 0.62 17.08 -22.44
CA ILE A 89 1.18 18.44 -22.53
C ILE A 89 2.64 18.43 -22.09
N ARG A 90 2.94 17.83 -20.94
CA ARG A 90 4.31 17.75 -20.42
C ARG A 90 5.24 16.95 -21.32
N LEU A 91 4.75 15.86 -21.90
CA LEU A 91 5.52 15.03 -22.83
C LEU A 91 5.86 15.80 -24.12
N ILE A 92 4.94 16.61 -24.63
CA ILE A 92 5.16 17.42 -25.85
C ILE A 92 6.09 18.60 -25.57
N THR A 93 6.00 19.23 -24.39
CA THR A 93 6.88 20.35 -24.01
C THR A 93 8.26 19.93 -23.52
N ALA A 94 8.48 18.63 -23.24
CA ALA A 94 9.77 18.12 -22.81
C ALA A 94 10.80 18.15 -23.97
N PRO A 95 12.04 18.64 -23.72
CA PRO A 95 13.09 18.70 -24.74
C PRO A 95 13.50 17.30 -25.23
N GLU A 96 13.61 16.33 -24.31
CA GLU A 96 13.91 14.92 -24.62
C GLU A 96 12.77 13.99 -24.18
N ARG A 97 11.88 13.66 -25.11
CA ARG A 97 10.66 12.88 -24.83
C ARG A 97 10.94 11.51 -24.21
N TRP A 98 11.97 10.80 -24.69
CA TRP A 98 12.29 9.46 -24.21
C TRP A 98 12.91 9.48 -22.81
N GLN A 99 13.73 10.49 -22.52
CA GLN A 99 14.27 10.69 -21.19
C GLN A 99 13.14 11.04 -20.21
N TYR A 100 12.20 11.88 -20.63
CA TYR A 100 11.03 12.24 -19.82
C TYR A 100 10.20 11.01 -19.43
N VAL A 101 9.90 10.11 -20.36
CA VAL A 101 9.12 8.88 -20.06
C VAL A 101 9.82 7.98 -19.05
N LYS A 102 11.16 7.95 -19.03
CA LYS A 102 11.96 7.16 -18.09
C LYS A 102 12.15 7.80 -16.73
N GLU A 103 11.80 9.08 -16.58
CA GLU A 103 11.94 9.80 -15.33
C GLU A 103 10.96 9.25 -14.28
N PHE A 104 11.42 9.04 -13.04
CA PHE A 104 10.63 8.43 -11.96
C PHE A 104 9.26 9.10 -11.76
N MET A 105 9.23 10.43 -11.80
CA MET A 105 7.99 11.21 -11.62
C MET A 105 7.03 11.11 -12.81
N SER A 106 7.55 10.82 -14.01
CA SER A 106 6.75 10.62 -15.23
C SER A 106 6.23 9.19 -15.32
N VAL A 107 7.00 8.20 -14.84
CA VAL A 107 6.53 6.82 -14.66
C VAL A 107 5.34 6.77 -13.71
N ILE A 108 5.37 7.53 -12.60
CA ILE A 108 4.22 7.65 -11.69
C ILE A 108 3.00 8.23 -12.41
N ASP A 109 3.17 9.28 -13.21
CA ASP A 109 2.08 9.87 -13.98
C ASP A 109 1.46 8.84 -14.95
N LEU A 110 2.28 8.03 -15.63
CA LEU A 110 1.82 6.96 -16.53
C LEU A 110 1.10 5.84 -15.76
N LEU A 111 1.67 5.37 -14.64
CA LEU A 111 1.07 4.34 -13.79
C LEU A 111 -0.26 4.79 -13.18
N SER A 112 -0.47 6.10 -13.00
CA SER A 112 -1.73 6.64 -12.46
C SER A 112 -2.92 6.58 -13.44
N ILE A 113 -2.66 6.57 -14.75
CA ILE A 113 -3.70 6.50 -15.80
C ILE A 113 -3.84 5.11 -16.41
N LEU A 114 -2.80 4.28 -16.33
CA LEU A 114 -2.73 2.95 -16.94
C LEU A 114 -3.88 2.00 -16.52
N PRO A 115 -4.29 1.92 -15.24
CA PRO A 115 -5.33 0.99 -14.82
C PRO A 115 -6.67 1.19 -15.53
N PHE A 116 -7.06 2.44 -15.78
CA PHE A 116 -8.32 2.78 -16.44
C PHE A 116 -8.30 2.37 -17.91
N TYR A 117 -7.24 2.74 -18.65
CA TYR A 117 -7.12 2.36 -20.06
C TYR A 117 -6.95 0.85 -20.26
N ALA A 118 -6.19 0.18 -19.39
CA ALA A 118 -6.08 -1.27 -19.41
C ALA A 118 -7.44 -1.93 -19.20
N GLY A 119 -8.21 -1.48 -18.20
CA GLY A 119 -9.58 -1.97 -17.98
C GLY A 119 -10.51 -1.76 -19.18
N LEU A 120 -10.42 -0.60 -19.84
CA LEU A 120 -11.19 -0.28 -21.04
C LEU A 120 -10.84 -1.22 -22.21
N ILE A 121 -9.54 -1.41 -22.48
CA ILE A 121 -9.06 -2.28 -23.56
C ILE A 121 -9.51 -3.73 -23.31
N LEU A 122 -9.37 -4.24 -22.08
CA LEU A 122 -9.81 -5.60 -21.75
C LEU A 122 -11.32 -5.78 -21.91
N LYS A 123 -12.13 -4.81 -21.48
CA LYS A 123 -13.60 -4.87 -21.57
C LYS A 123 -14.09 -4.83 -23.03
N TYR A 124 -13.55 -3.94 -23.86
CA TYR A 124 -14.04 -3.68 -25.20
C TYR A 124 -13.30 -4.44 -26.31
N ALA A 125 -11.99 -4.67 -26.18
CA ALA A 125 -11.21 -5.32 -27.23
C ALA A 125 -11.13 -6.84 -27.06
N LEU A 126 -11.14 -7.35 -25.82
CA LEU A 126 -10.97 -8.78 -25.55
C LEU A 126 -12.29 -9.50 -25.24
N HIS A 127 -13.41 -8.77 -25.09
CA HIS A 127 -14.73 -9.28 -24.69
C HIS A 127 -14.70 -10.20 -23.44
N THR A 128 -13.63 -10.13 -22.64
CA THR A 128 -13.47 -10.91 -21.42
C THR A 128 -14.10 -10.17 -20.25
N SER A 129 -14.91 -10.87 -19.45
CA SER A 129 -15.48 -10.31 -18.22
C SER A 129 -14.37 -10.03 -17.20
N VAL A 130 -14.47 -8.87 -16.57
CA VAL A 130 -13.43 -8.26 -15.71
C VAL A 130 -13.20 -9.02 -14.40
N ASP A 131 -14.01 -10.05 -14.13
CA ASP A 131 -13.99 -10.81 -12.88
C ASP A 131 -13.32 -12.19 -13.03
N SER A 132 -12.98 -12.60 -14.26
CA SER A 132 -12.47 -13.96 -14.53
C SER A 132 -10.95 -14.09 -14.52
N LEU A 133 -10.21 -12.98 -14.45
CA LEU A 133 -8.75 -12.96 -14.59
C LEU A 133 -8.09 -12.33 -13.36
N SER A 134 -7.28 -13.10 -12.64
CA SER A 134 -6.47 -12.64 -11.49
C SER A 134 -5.60 -11.41 -11.83
N ALA A 135 -5.24 -11.22 -13.10
CA ALA A 135 -4.52 -10.05 -13.60
C ALA A 135 -5.27 -8.73 -13.36
N LEU A 136 -6.60 -8.76 -13.26
CA LEU A 136 -7.45 -7.58 -13.08
C LEU A 136 -7.46 -7.09 -11.64
N VAL A 137 -7.22 -7.98 -10.67
CA VAL A 137 -6.98 -7.61 -9.27
C VAL A 137 -5.71 -6.78 -9.15
N LEU A 138 -4.64 -7.16 -9.86
CA LEU A 138 -3.39 -6.40 -9.85
C LEU A 138 -3.59 -4.99 -10.43
N LEU A 139 -4.34 -4.85 -11.53
CA LEU A 139 -4.68 -3.53 -12.09
C LEU A 139 -5.46 -2.65 -11.10
N ARG A 140 -6.36 -3.24 -10.29
CA ARG A 140 -7.05 -2.51 -9.21
C ARG A 140 -6.06 -2.01 -8.15
N VAL A 141 -5.03 -2.79 -7.80
CA VAL A 141 -3.97 -2.35 -6.87
C VAL A 141 -3.12 -1.24 -7.48
N LEU A 142 -2.80 -1.30 -8.79
CA LEU A 142 -2.01 -0.27 -9.47
C LEU A 142 -2.63 1.14 -9.34
N ARG A 143 -3.95 1.24 -9.18
CA ARG A 143 -4.64 2.52 -8.92
C ARG A 143 -4.09 3.24 -7.69
N VAL A 144 -3.50 2.54 -6.71
CA VAL A 144 -2.86 3.16 -5.53
C VAL A 144 -1.68 4.07 -5.93
N PHE A 145 -1.02 3.81 -7.06
CA PHE A 145 0.07 4.65 -7.55
C PHE A 145 -0.37 6.07 -7.86
N ARG A 146 -1.67 6.31 -8.12
CA ARG A 146 -2.21 7.66 -8.28
C ARG A 146 -1.97 8.56 -7.06
N VAL A 147 -1.91 7.96 -5.86
CA VAL A 147 -1.57 8.68 -4.60
C VAL A 147 -0.16 9.25 -4.68
N LEU A 148 0.78 8.55 -5.34
CA LEU A 148 2.15 9.02 -5.49
C LEU A 148 2.24 10.27 -6.38
N LYS A 149 1.21 10.61 -7.18
CA LYS A 149 1.17 11.86 -7.94
C LYS A 149 1.16 13.10 -7.05
N PHE A 150 0.78 12.98 -5.78
CA PHE A 150 0.94 14.04 -4.77
C PHE A 150 2.41 14.41 -4.52
N THR A 151 3.36 13.53 -4.80
CA THR A 151 4.79 13.84 -4.66
C THR A 151 5.20 15.01 -5.57
N ARG A 152 4.60 15.16 -6.75
CA ARG A 152 4.82 16.32 -7.63
C ARG A 152 4.18 17.61 -7.08
N HIS A 153 3.18 17.48 -6.20
CA HIS A 153 2.48 18.58 -5.54
C HIS A 153 3.00 18.89 -4.12
N SER A 154 4.09 18.24 -3.69
CA SER A 154 4.70 18.51 -2.40
C SER A 154 6.21 18.50 -2.52
N SER A 155 6.83 19.68 -2.37
CA SER A 155 8.28 19.81 -2.28
C SER A 155 8.85 18.93 -1.16
N ARG A 156 8.14 18.84 -0.03
CA ARG A 156 8.52 18.00 1.12
C ARG A 156 8.61 16.52 0.77
N LEU A 157 7.62 15.99 0.02
CA LEU A 157 7.64 14.60 -0.42
C LEU A 157 8.77 14.33 -1.42
N ARG A 158 9.08 15.29 -2.31
CA ARG A 158 10.25 15.17 -3.20
C ARG A 158 11.56 15.16 -2.43
N SER A 159 11.72 16.08 -1.46
CA SER A 159 12.90 16.12 -0.60
C SER A 159 13.06 14.83 0.20
N LEU A 160 11.95 14.25 0.70
CA LEU A 160 11.96 12.96 1.37
C LEU A 160 12.42 11.83 0.43
N LEU A 161 11.86 11.74 -0.78
CA LEU A 161 12.27 10.74 -1.77
C LEU A 161 13.75 10.89 -2.16
N PHE A 162 14.22 12.12 -2.28
CA PHE A 162 15.63 12.41 -2.54
C PHE A 162 16.52 11.99 -1.38
N ALA A 163 16.12 12.29 -0.14
CA ALA A 163 16.83 11.87 1.07
C ALA A 163 16.89 10.33 1.22
N ILE A 164 15.78 9.65 0.91
CA ILE A 164 15.72 8.18 0.87
C ILE A 164 16.67 7.64 -0.21
N LYS A 165 16.66 8.21 -1.42
CA LYS A 165 17.55 7.80 -2.51
C LYS A 165 19.02 7.99 -2.14
N ARG A 166 19.36 9.11 -1.49
CA ARG A 166 20.71 9.41 -1.03
C ARG A 166 21.16 8.48 0.09
N SER A 167 20.24 8.04 0.94
CA SER A 167 20.51 7.15 2.09
C SER A 167 20.17 5.68 1.80
N ALA A 168 19.95 5.32 0.54
CA ALA A 168 19.42 4.00 0.16
C ALA A 168 20.35 2.84 0.56
N SER A 169 21.67 3.05 0.51
CA SER A 169 22.64 2.04 0.97
C SER A 169 22.52 1.76 2.47
N GLU A 170 22.34 2.82 3.26
CA GLU A 170 22.24 2.71 4.73
C GLU A 170 20.90 2.10 5.15
N LEU A 171 19.80 2.55 4.52
CA LEU A 171 18.48 1.94 4.72
C LEU A 171 18.46 0.47 4.29
N GLY A 172 19.14 0.15 3.18
CA GLY A 172 19.32 -1.22 2.72
C GLY A 172 20.00 -2.11 3.76
N PHE A 173 21.02 -1.60 4.45
CA PHE A 173 21.68 -2.32 5.54
C PHE A 173 20.74 -2.59 6.71
N ILE A 174 19.92 -1.62 7.12
CA ILE A 174 18.90 -1.82 8.17
C ILE A 174 17.93 -2.93 7.78
N VAL A 175 17.37 -2.85 6.58
CA VAL A 175 16.40 -3.85 6.06
C VAL A 175 17.05 -5.23 5.95
N PHE A 176 18.30 -5.30 5.52
CA PHE A 176 19.06 -6.54 5.45
C PHE A 176 19.30 -7.15 6.83
N SER A 177 19.80 -6.37 7.80
CA SER A 177 20.02 -6.84 9.17
C SER A 177 18.71 -7.26 9.85
N PHE A 178 17.63 -6.49 9.64
CA PHE A 178 16.31 -6.78 10.19
C PHE A 178 15.74 -8.09 9.61
N SER A 179 15.82 -8.28 8.29
CA SER A 179 15.34 -9.52 7.65
C SER A 179 16.13 -10.75 8.09
N LEU A 180 17.46 -10.62 8.25
CA LEU A 180 18.28 -11.68 8.86
C LEU A 180 17.81 -12.02 10.29
N GLY A 181 17.58 -10.99 11.11
CA GLY A 181 17.03 -11.17 12.46
C GLY A 181 15.71 -11.92 12.45
N VAL A 182 14.76 -11.49 11.62
CA VAL A 182 13.45 -12.15 11.44
C VAL A 182 13.63 -13.63 11.10
N VAL A 183 14.48 -13.97 10.12
CA VAL A 183 14.68 -15.38 9.72
C VAL A 183 15.26 -16.21 10.88
N LEU A 184 16.24 -15.67 11.62
CA LEU A 184 16.89 -16.37 12.74
C LEU A 184 15.91 -16.61 13.89
N PHE A 185 15.24 -15.57 14.40
CA PHE A 185 14.31 -15.69 15.52
C PHE A 185 13.11 -16.58 15.15
N SER A 186 12.61 -16.48 13.93
CA SER A 186 11.48 -17.31 13.45
C SER A 186 11.86 -18.78 13.35
N SER A 187 13.08 -19.08 12.92
CA SER A 187 13.56 -20.47 12.81
C SER A 187 13.65 -21.10 14.21
N VAL A 188 14.25 -20.40 15.17
CA VAL A 188 14.36 -20.90 16.56
C VAL A 188 12.98 -21.02 17.20
N LEU A 189 12.11 -20.03 17.00
CA LEU A 189 10.76 -20.03 17.56
C LEU A 189 9.91 -21.17 17.00
N PHE A 190 9.98 -21.42 15.69
CA PHE A 190 9.29 -22.53 15.05
C PHE A 190 9.67 -23.86 15.72
N TYR A 191 10.97 -24.13 15.88
CA TYR A 191 11.41 -25.37 16.54
C TYR A 191 11.09 -25.41 18.03
N ALA A 192 11.13 -24.28 18.73
CA ALA A 192 10.77 -24.19 20.15
C ALA A 192 9.27 -24.47 20.40
N GLU A 193 8.39 -23.99 19.52
CA GLU A 193 6.94 -24.19 19.64
C GLU A 193 6.46 -25.50 19.02
N LYS A 194 7.24 -26.11 18.10
CA LYS A 194 6.91 -27.39 17.47
C LYS A 194 6.66 -28.53 18.47
N GLU A 195 7.29 -28.49 19.63
CA GLU A 195 7.14 -29.52 20.67
C GLU A 195 5.81 -29.39 21.46
N SER A 196 5.15 -28.22 21.43
CA SER A 196 3.81 -28.03 22.04
C SER A 196 2.67 -28.76 21.32
N TYR A 197 2.96 -29.39 20.19
CA TYR A 197 2.05 -30.17 19.34
C TYR A 197 1.25 -31.25 20.08
N HIS A 198 1.75 -31.75 21.22
CA HIS A 198 1.12 -32.85 21.94
C HIS A 198 -0.08 -32.48 22.83
N LYS A 199 -0.53 -31.21 22.84
CA LYS A 199 -1.75 -30.82 23.58
C LYS A 199 -3.00 -30.99 22.69
N PRO A 200 -3.99 -31.82 23.09
CA PRO A 200 -5.11 -32.21 22.24
C PRO A 200 -6.16 -31.09 21.94
N ASN A 201 -5.83 -29.81 22.14
CA ASN A 201 -6.73 -28.67 21.86
C ASN A 201 -5.99 -27.40 21.36
N SER A 202 -4.68 -27.47 21.03
CA SER A 202 -3.97 -26.32 20.47
C SER A 202 -4.06 -26.32 18.95
N THR A 203 -4.72 -25.33 18.36
CA THR A 203 -4.54 -25.00 16.95
C THR A 203 -3.08 -24.61 16.72
N ASN A 204 -2.41 -25.25 15.77
CA ASN A 204 -1.01 -24.96 15.46
C ASN A 204 -0.89 -23.57 14.82
N LEU A 205 -0.60 -22.56 15.61
CA LEU A 205 -0.40 -21.19 15.13
C LEU A 205 0.98 -21.07 14.43
N PHE A 206 2.00 -21.80 14.90
CA PHE A 206 3.36 -21.83 14.32
C PHE A 206 3.58 -23.01 13.36
N ASP A 207 2.76 -23.12 12.32
CA ASP A 207 2.78 -24.27 11.39
C ASP A 207 3.99 -24.31 10.43
N SER A 208 4.61 -23.16 10.16
CA SER A 208 5.77 -23.07 9.29
C SER A 208 6.71 -21.93 9.70
N ILE A 209 7.96 -21.98 9.21
CA ILE A 209 8.93 -20.89 9.45
C ILE A 209 8.38 -19.56 8.90
N PRO A 210 7.82 -19.46 7.68
CA PRO A 210 7.19 -18.22 7.19
C PRO A 210 6.02 -17.74 8.06
N SER A 211 5.20 -18.64 8.61
CA SER A 211 4.16 -18.26 9.58
C SER A 211 4.77 -17.63 10.83
N SER A 212 5.88 -18.22 11.31
CA SER A 212 6.65 -17.70 12.45
C SER A 212 7.35 -16.37 12.16
N MET A 213 7.66 -16.07 10.89
CA MET A 213 8.19 -14.76 10.46
C MET A 213 7.20 -13.63 10.69
N TRP A 214 5.90 -13.86 10.51
CA TRP A 214 4.90 -12.85 10.82
C TRP A 214 4.95 -12.45 12.30
N TYR A 215 5.02 -13.43 13.21
CA TYR A 215 5.21 -13.16 14.65
C TYR A 215 6.50 -12.36 14.91
N SER A 216 7.64 -12.79 14.35
CA SER A 216 8.92 -12.13 14.58
C SER A 216 8.93 -10.69 14.05
N VAL A 217 8.35 -10.43 12.88
CA VAL A 217 8.22 -9.06 12.34
C VAL A 217 7.39 -8.20 13.30
N VAL A 218 6.17 -8.63 13.63
CA VAL A 218 5.24 -7.89 14.50
C VAL A 218 5.82 -7.63 15.89
N THR A 219 6.59 -8.58 16.41
CA THR A 219 7.21 -8.50 17.75
C THR A 219 8.45 -7.62 17.74
N MET A 220 9.36 -7.80 16.77
CA MET A 220 10.59 -7.00 16.66
C MET A 220 10.31 -5.54 16.29
N THR A 221 9.20 -5.26 15.59
CA THR A 221 8.73 -3.87 15.33
C THR A 221 7.89 -3.29 16.45
N THR A 222 7.71 -4.01 17.57
CA THR A 222 6.90 -3.59 18.73
C THR A 222 5.40 -3.39 18.46
N THR A 223 4.87 -3.91 17.36
CA THR A 223 3.45 -3.78 17.00
C THR A 223 2.57 -4.66 17.89
N GLY A 224 2.93 -5.94 18.06
CA GLY A 224 2.29 -6.85 19.00
C GLY A 224 0.77 -7.06 18.82
N TYR A 225 0.30 -7.48 17.64
CA TYR A 225 -1.13 -7.71 17.38
C TYR A 225 -1.77 -8.76 18.32
N GLY A 226 -1.01 -9.75 18.79
CA GLY A 226 -1.48 -10.78 19.71
C GLY A 226 -2.28 -11.91 19.06
N ASP A 227 -2.32 -11.96 17.72
CA ASP A 227 -2.90 -13.03 16.92
C ASP A 227 -2.06 -14.33 16.96
N LEU A 228 -0.74 -14.20 17.13
CA LEU A 228 0.19 -15.29 17.40
C LEU A 228 1.01 -15.00 18.67
N VAL A 229 1.11 -15.98 19.56
CA VAL A 229 1.90 -15.87 20.81
C VAL A 229 2.52 -17.22 21.15
N PRO A 230 3.82 -17.30 21.50
CA PRO A 230 4.45 -18.55 21.94
C PRO A 230 3.90 -19.01 23.29
N HIS A 231 3.66 -20.31 23.40
CA HIS A 231 3.12 -20.92 24.61
C HIS A 231 4.19 -21.65 25.41
N THR A 232 5.28 -22.12 24.78
CA THR A 232 6.38 -22.77 25.49
C THR A 232 7.22 -21.78 26.28
N VAL A 233 7.88 -22.25 27.33
CA VAL A 233 8.83 -21.45 28.10
C VAL A 233 10.00 -20.99 27.21
N ILE A 234 10.51 -21.89 26.36
CA ILE A 234 11.60 -21.60 25.43
C ILE A 234 11.16 -20.57 24.39
N GLY A 235 9.99 -20.74 23.78
CA GLY A 235 9.44 -19.78 22.81
C GLY A 235 9.19 -18.41 23.42
N LYS A 236 8.72 -18.33 24.67
CA LYS A 236 8.60 -17.06 25.40
C LYS A 236 9.94 -16.41 25.69
N LEU A 237 10.97 -17.19 26.04
CA LEU A 237 12.32 -16.68 26.23
C LEU A 237 12.88 -16.12 24.91
N VAL A 238 12.76 -16.87 23.82
CA VAL A 238 13.18 -16.47 22.48
C VAL A 238 12.44 -15.22 22.02
N GLY A 239 11.12 -15.16 22.22
CA GLY A 239 10.31 -13.98 21.92
C GLY A 239 10.75 -12.76 22.73
N SER A 240 11.03 -12.94 24.04
CA SER A 240 11.50 -11.86 24.91
C SER A 240 12.86 -11.29 24.47
N VAL A 241 13.81 -12.17 24.12
CA VAL A 241 15.11 -11.75 23.56
C VAL A 241 14.91 -11.08 22.20
N GLY A 242 14.04 -11.64 21.36
CA GLY A 242 13.66 -11.09 20.05
C GLY A 242 13.11 -9.66 20.15
N CYS A 243 12.26 -9.36 21.13
CA CYS A 243 11.77 -8.00 21.40
C CYS A 243 12.92 -7.01 21.62
N ILE A 244 13.84 -7.35 22.52
CA ILE A 244 14.97 -6.49 22.89
C ILE A 244 15.88 -6.27 21.68
N VAL A 245 16.24 -7.36 20.99
CA VAL A 245 17.12 -7.32 19.82
C VAL A 245 16.47 -6.54 18.66
N GLY A 246 15.17 -6.70 18.43
CA GLY A 246 14.43 -5.98 17.40
C GLY A 246 14.45 -4.46 17.60
N VAL A 247 14.17 -4.01 18.84
CA VAL A 247 14.24 -2.59 19.20
C VAL A 247 15.66 -2.05 19.02
N LEU A 248 16.68 -2.78 19.47
CA LEU A 248 18.08 -2.35 19.31
C LEU A 248 18.49 -2.29 17.82
N MET A 249 18.05 -3.23 17.00
CA MET A 249 18.34 -3.23 15.56
C MET A 249 17.75 -2.03 14.83
N ILE A 250 16.58 -1.52 15.24
CA ILE A 250 15.98 -0.33 14.62
C ILE A 250 16.54 0.95 15.26
N ALA A 251 16.74 0.97 16.57
CA ALA A 251 17.13 2.17 17.32
C ALA A 251 18.60 2.57 17.12
N LEU A 252 19.52 1.62 16.88
CA LEU A 252 20.96 1.92 16.76
C LEU A 252 21.36 2.53 15.41
N PRO A 253 20.88 2.03 14.25
CA PRO A 253 21.33 2.56 12.96
C PRO A 253 20.76 3.94 12.62
N VAL A 254 19.53 4.25 13.05
CA VAL A 254 18.84 5.51 12.69
C VAL A 254 19.61 6.75 13.17
N PRO A 255 20.05 6.86 14.44
CA PRO A 255 20.85 8.00 14.90
C PRO A 255 22.22 8.08 14.23
N ILE A 256 22.85 6.94 13.90
CA ILE A 256 24.16 6.91 13.22
C ILE A 256 24.03 7.49 11.81
N ILE A 257 22.98 7.08 11.08
CA ILE A 257 22.68 7.61 9.74
C ILE A 257 22.36 9.10 9.82
N GLN A 258 21.56 9.52 10.81
CA GLN A 258 21.21 10.92 11.00
C GLN A 258 22.43 11.77 11.35
N LYS A 259 23.33 11.27 12.22
CA LYS A 259 24.59 11.95 12.56
C LYS A 259 25.49 12.08 11.33
N LYS A 260 25.62 11.02 10.53
CA LYS A 260 26.38 11.03 9.28
C LYS A 260 25.80 12.03 8.26
N ALA A 261 24.47 12.09 8.14
CA ALA A 261 23.79 13.05 7.28
C ALA A 261 24.00 14.50 7.74
N ASN A 262 23.91 14.76 9.05
CA ASN A 262 24.13 16.10 9.61
C ASN A 262 25.59 16.54 9.51
N LEU A 263 26.56 15.64 9.73
CA LEU A 263 27.99 15.93 9.54
C LEU A 263 28.32 16.28 8.09
N GLN A 264 27.72 15.56 7.13
CA GLN A 264 27.88 15.89 5.72
C GLN A 264 27.29 17.25 5.34
N LEU A 265 26.24 17.71 6.01
CA LEU A 265 25.69 19.05 5.79
C LEU A 265 26.60 20.12 6.40
N GLY A 266 27.07 19.93 7.63
CA GLY A 266 28.00 20.89 8.26
C GLY A 266 29.31 21.07 7.50
N LEU A 267 29.87 20.00 6.93
CA LEU A 267 31.06 20.11 6.07
C LEU A 267 30.81 20.81 4.74
N LEU A 268 29.58 20.78 4.21
CA LEU A 268 29.24 21.52 2.99
C LEU A 268 29.06 23.02 3.30
N ASP A 269 28.47 23.35 4.45
CA ASP A 269 28.34 24.74 4.90
C ASP A 269 29.71 25.38 5.16
N GLU A 270 30.65 24.65 5.78
CA GLU A 270 32.03 25.14 6.01
C GLU A 270 32.81 25.36 4.69
N VAL A 271 32.62 24.50 3.69
CA VAL A 271 33.27 24.65 2.39
C VAL A 271 32.69 25.81 1.60
N ASP A 272 31.37 26.02 1.63
CA ASP A 272 30.72 27.17 1.00
C ASP A 272 31.15 28.50 1.66
N GLU A 273 31.31 28.52 2.98
CA GLU A 273 31.80 29.69 3.72
C GLU A 273 33.28 29.98 3.41
N ALA A 274 34.13 28.95 3.34
CA ALA A 274 35.54 29.08 2.96
C ALA A 274 35.72 29.60 1.52
N MET A 275 34.89 29.13 0.58
CA MET A 275 34.91 29.60 -0.81
C MET A 275 34.30 31.00 -0.97
N GLY A 276 33.31 31.37 -0.16
CA GLY A 276 32.71 32.70 -0.16
C GLY A 276 33.59 33.78 0.46
N ALA A 277 34.54 33.40 1.32
CA ALA A 277 35.50 34.31 1.94
C ALA A 277 36.73 34.64 1.04
N GLU A 278 36.92 33.91 -0.07
CA GLU A 278 38.01 34.14 -1.04
C GLU A 278 37.62 35.04 -2.24
N ILE A 279 36.40 35.62 -2.25
CA ILE A 279 35.91 36.59 -3.26
C ILE A 279 35.77 37.98 -2.64
#